data_AF-A0A948DIL8-F1
#
_entry.id   AF-A0A948DIL8-F1
#
_cell.length_a   1.000
_cell.length_b   1.000
_cell.length_c   1.000
_cell.angle_alpha   90.00
_cell.angle_beta   90.00
_cell.angle_gamma   90.00
#
_symmetry.space_group_name_H-M   'P 1'
#
loop_
_entity.id
_entity.type
_entity.pdbx_description
1 polymer ?
#
loop_
_entity_poly.entity_id
_entity_poly.type
_entity_poly.pdbx_seq_one_letter_code
_entity_poly.pdbx_strand_id
1 'polypeptide(L)'
;MRNIKEHIVEYLILFVAIFVFLLLFFIFRFDKNSLGIISALASVFYILWGIIHHVLRDRLTKSIFFEYVLFGSLVFLLLYTVLSF
;
A
#
# COMPACT_ATOMS: atom_id res chain seq x y z
N MET A 1 -22.99 16.69 -9.86
CA MET A 1 -22.73 15.84 -8.69
C MET A 1 -21.58 14.92 -9.03
N ARG A 2 -20.40 15.10 -8.40
CA ARG A 2 -19.26 14.18 -8.58
C ARG A 2 -19.71 12.77 -8.18
N ASN A 3 -19.42 11.78 -9.00
CA ASN A 3 -20.00 10.45 -8.97
C ASN A 3 -19.51 9.68 -7.73
N ILE A 4 -20.23 9.75 -6.60
CA ILE A 4 -19.89 9.11 -5.32
C ILE A 4 -19.53 7.62 -5.51
N LYS A 5 -20.16 6.96 -6.49
CA LYS A 5 -19.91 5.56 -6.85
C LYS A 5 -18.47 5.27 -7.26
N GLU A 6 -17.79 6.21 -7.94
CA GLU A 6 -16.42 5.98 -8.41
C GLU A 6 -15.42 6.02 -7.26
N HIS A 7 -15.66 6.85 -6.23
CA HIS A 7 -14.81 6.88 -5.04
C HIS A 7 -14.94 5.59 -4.23
N ILE A 8 -16.13 5.01 -4.16
CA ILE A 8 -16.38 3.77 -3.39
C ILE A 8 -15.53 2.61 -3.93
N VAL A 9 -15.40 2.46 -5.25
CA VAL A 9 -14.62 1.37 -5.84
C VAL A 9 -13.13 1.53 -5.52
N GLU A 10 -12.61 2.75 -5.62
CA GLU A 10 -11.19 3.03 -5.35
C GLU A 10 -10.82 2.75 -3.88
N TYR A 11 -11.70 3.14 -2.95
CA TYR A 11 -11.52 2.85 -1.53
C TYR A 11 -11.77 1.37 -1.20
N LEU A 12 -12.68 0.69 -1.90
CA LEU A 12 -12.91 -0.74 -1.73
C LEU A 12 -11.67 -1.56 -2.12
N ILE A 13 -10.97 -1.15 -3.18
CA ILE A 13 -9.70 -1.80 -3.59
C ILE A 13 -8.66 -1.70 -2.48
N LEU A 14 -8.50 -0.51 -1.87
CA LEU A 14 -7.61 -0.34 -0.72
C LEU A 14 -8.03 -1.21 0.47
N PHE A 15 -9.32 -1.22 0.80
CA PHE A 15 -9.84 -2.00 1.92
C PHE A 15 -9.59 -3.50 1.73
N VAL A 16 -9.88 -4.03 0.55
CA VAL A 16 -9.61 -5.43 0.21
C VAL A 16 -8.12 -5.73 0.25
N ALA A 17 -7.27 -4.85 -0.30
CA ALA A 17 -5.83 -5.04 -0.28
C ALA A 17 -5.27 -5.08 1.15
N ILE A 18 -5.69 -4.16 2.03
CA ILE A 18 -5.31 -4.16 3.45
C ILE A 18 -5.72 -5.48 4.10
N PHE A 19 -6.95 -5.94 3.88
CA PHE A 19 -7.43 -7.19 4.45
C PHE A 19 -6.61 -8.40 3.96
N VAL A 20 -6.28 -8.45 2.67
CA VAL A 20 -5.43 -9.50 2.09
C VAL A 20 -4.03 -9.47 2.72
N PHE A 21 -3.39 -8.31 2.81
CA PHE A 21 -2.06 -8.21 3.42
C PHE A 21 -2.08 -8.58 4.91
N LEU A 22 -3.11 -8.18 5.67
CA LEU A 22 -3.26 -8.59 7.07
C LEU A 22 -3.44 -10.10 7.21
N LEU A 23 -4.24 -10.73 6.35
CA LEU A 23 -4.39 -12.19 6.34
C LEU A 23 -3.07 -12.89 6.02
N LEU A 24 -2.32 -12.40 5.02
CA LEU A 24 -1.00 -12.95 4.68
C LEU A 24 -0.03 -12.80 5.86
N PHE A 25 0.00 -11.64 6.51
CA PHE A 25 0.80 -11.43 7.73
C PHE A 25 0.43 -12.42 8.84
N PHE A 26 -0.86 -12.69 9.03
CA PHE A 26 -1.31 -13.65 10.03
C PHE A 26 -0.94 -15.10 9.69
N ILE A 27 -1.07 -15.49 8.41
CA ILE A 27 -0.74 -16.84 7.93
C ILE A 27 0.77 -17.11 8.04
N PHE A 28 1.60 -16.15 7.61
CA PHE A 28 3.06 -16.28 7.58
C PHE A 28 3.75 -15.74 8.84
N ARG A 29 3.02 -15.54 9.94
CA ARG A 29 3.50 -14.85 11.16
C ARG A 29 4.78 -15.41 11.81
N PHE A 30 5.15 -16.65 11.48
CA PHE A 30 6.34 -17.32 12.02
C PHE A 30 7.51 -17.40 11.03
N ASP A 31 7.31 -16.94 9.78
CA ASP A 31 8.35 -16.91 8.75
C ASP A 31 8.74 -15.47 8.44
N LYS A 32 9.85 -15.04 9.05
CA LYS A 32 10.39 -13.67 8.90
C LYS A 32 10.70 -13.33 7.43
N ASN A 33 11.16 -14.29 6.63
CA ASN A 33 11.50 -14.07 5.23
C ASN A 33 10.23 -13.77 4.42
N SER A 34 9.20 -14.59 4.62
CA SER A 34 7.88 -14.37 3.99
C SER A 34 7.28 -13.04 4.40
N LEU A 35 7.33 -12.68 5.69
CA LEU A 35 6.85 -11.37 6.17
C LEU A 35 7.61 -10.19 5.55
N GLY A 36 8.93 -10.33 5.34
CA GLY A 36 9.74 -9.32 4.65
C GLY A 36 9.28 -9.11 3.20
N ILE A 37 9.05 -10.20 2.46
CA ILE A 37 8.53 -10.15 1.09
C ILE A 37 7.13 -9.54 1.06
N ILE A 38 6.23 -9.95 1.96
CA ILE A 38 4.86 -9.42 2.06
C ILE A 38 4.90 -7.91 2.37
N SER A 39 5.79 -7.47 3.26
CA SER A 39 5.99 -6.05 3.59
C SER A 39 6.42 -5.22 2.38
N ALA A 40 7.36 -5.75 1.58
CA ALA A 40 7.82 -5.12 0.35
C ALA A 40 6.68 -5.01 -0.67
N LEU A 41 5.95 -6.11 -0.89
CA LEU A 41 4.81 -6.15 -1.82
C LEU A 41 3.69 -5.19 -1.40
N ALA A 42 3.35 -5.13 -0.11
CA ALA A 42 2.36 -4.21 0.42
C ALA A 42 2.74 -2.75 0.19
N SER A 43 4.01 -2.42 0.41
CA SER A 43 4.53 -1.07 0.23
C SER A 43 4.56 -0.65 -1.23
N VAL A 44 5.00 -1.55 -2.12
CA VAL A 44 4.95 -1.32 -3.58
C VAL A 44 3.51 -1.16 -4.06
N PHE A 45 2.59 -2.02 -3.60
CA PHE A 45 1.17 -1.92 -3.93
C PHE A 45 0.60 -0.56 -3.51
N TYR A 46 0.88 -0.10 -2.28
CA TYR A 46 0.42 1.19 -1.78
C TYR A 46 0.92 2.36 -2.65
N ILE A 47 2.20 2.36 -3.01
CA ILE A 47 2.80 3.38 -3.88
C ILE A 47 2.11 3.38 -5.24
N LEU A 48 2.03 2.21 -5.89
CA LEU A 48 1.44 2.09 -7.23
C LEU A 48 -0.02 2.49 -7.23
N TRP A 49 -0.80 2.02 -6.25
CA TRP A 49 -2.21 2.35 -6.16
C TRP A 49 -2.44 3.84 -5.90
N GLY A 50 -1.67 4.46 -5.00
CA GLY A 50 -1.74 5.89 -4.74
C GLY A 50 -1.45 6.74 -5.97
N ILE A 51 -0.45 6.35 -6.75
CA ILE A 51 -0.13 6.99 -8.03
C ILE A 51 -1.26 6.77 -9.04
N ILE A 52 -1.69 5.54 -9.27
CA ILE A 52 -2.75 5.20 -10.25
C ILE A 52 -4.04 5.95 -9.92
N HIS A 53 -4.47 5.93 -8.66
CA HIS A 53 -5.66 6.65 -8.21
C HIS A 53 -5.58 8.15 -8.50
N HIS A 54 -4.43 8.79 -8.27
CA HIS A 54 -4.28 10.21 -8.56
C HIS A 54 -4.08 10.54 -10.04
N VAL A 55 -3.52 9.63 -10.83
CA VAL A 55 -3.47 9.75 -12.29
C VAL A 55 -4.88 9.68 -12.88
N LEU A 56 -5.70 8.70 -12.47
CA LEU A 56 -7.08 8.54 -12.94
C LEU A 56 -7.99 9.75 -12.62
N ARG A 57 -7.55 10.62 -11.71
CA ARG A 57 -8.27 11.83 -11.29
C ARG A 57 -7.64 13.12 -11.82
N ASP A 58 -6.63 13.03 -12.68
CA ASP A 58 -5.85 14.17 -13.20
C ASP A 58 -5.33 15.10 -12.09
N ARG A 59 -5.00 14.53 -10.93
CA ARG A 59 -4.53 15.24 -9.73
C ARG A 59 -3.13 14.84 -9.30
N LEU A 60 -2.42 14.05 -10.10
CA LEU A 60 -1.06 13.67 -9.79
C LEU A 60 -0.14 14.89 -9.91
N THR A 61 0.43 15.32 -8.79
CA THR A 61 1.52 16.30 -8.75
C THR A 61 2.81 15.61 -8.34
N LYS A 62 3.96 16.24 -8.63
CA LYS A 62 5.26 15.74 -8.15
C LYS A 62 5.30 15.59 -6.64
N SER A 63 4.70 16.53 -5.91
CA SER A 63 4.60 16.48 -4.44
C SER A 63 3.87 15.21 -3.97
N ILE A 64 2.69 14.94 -4.55
CA ILE A 64 1.89 13.76 -4.24
C ILE A 64 2.65 12.47 -4.59
N PHE A 65 3.31 12.42 -5.74
CA PHE A 65 4.13 11.26 -6.11
C PHE A 65 5.21 10.96 -5.05
N PHE A 66 5.97 11.97 -4.63
CA PHE A 66 7.00 11.80 -3.61
C PHE A 66 6.43 11.45 -2.25
N GLU A 67 5.26 11.96 -1.89
CA GLU A 67 4.56 11.60 -0.66
C GLU A 67 4.33 10.07 -0.61
N TYR A 68 3.68 9.49 -1.61
CA TYR A 68 3.41 8.05 -1.63
C TYR A 68 4.70 7.22 -1.62
N VAL A 69 5.71 7.60 -2.40
CA VAL A 69 7.00 6.91 -2.44
C VAL A 69 7.69 6.95 -1.07
N LEU A 70 7.73 8.12 -0.41
CA LEU A 70 8.35 8.27 0.90
C LEU A 70 7.60 7.49 1.97
N PHE A 71 6.26 7.58 2.02
CA PHE A 71 5.45 6.85 2.98
C PHE A 71 5.54 5.33 2.78
N GLY A 72 5.42 4.84 1.55
CA GLY A 72 5.56 3.41 1.26
C GLY A 72 6.94 2.89 1.62
N SER A 73 7.99 3.64 1.30
CA SER A 73 9.37 3.27 1.67
C SER A 73 9.58 3.28 3.18
N LEU A 74 9.04 4.27 3.88
CA LEU A 74 9.12 4.36 5.34
C LEU A 74 8.44 3.17 6.01
N VAL A 75 7.22 2.81 5.58
CA VAL A 75 6.49 1.65 6.10
C VAL A 75 7.28 0.36 5.87
N PHE A 76 7.82 0.15 4.67
CA PHE A 76 8.69 -0.99 4.39
C PHE A 76 9.89 -1.02 5.34
N LEU A 77 10.60 0.09 5.50
CA LEU A 77 11.78 0.17 6.37
C LEU A 77 11.44 -0.13 7.83
N LEU A 78 10.32 0.38 8.34
CA LEU A 78 9.89 0.11 9.71
C LEU A 78 9.60 -1.38 9.92
N LEU A 79 8.82 -1.99 9.01
CA LEU A 79 8.51 -3.42 9.08
C LEU A 79 9.76 -4.28 8.92
N TYR A 80 10.61 -3.97 7.93
CA TYR A 80 11.86 -4.66 7.69
C TYR A 80 12.79 -4.60 8.90
N THR A 81 12.88 -3.44 9.55
CA THR A 81 13.66 -3.26 10.79
C THR A 81 13.16 -4.21 11.85
N VAL A 82 11.85 -4.23 12.15
CA VAL A 82 11.27 -5.11 13.17
C VAL A 82 11.48 -6.59 12.84
N LEU A 83 11.40 -6.97 11.57
CA LEU A 83 11.54 -8.36 11.12
C LEU A 83 13.00 -8.83 11.04
N SER A 84 13.96 -7.90 11.00
CA SER A 84 15.40 -8.21 10.89
C SER A 84 16.08 -8.45 12.24
N PHE A 85 15.41 -8.11 13.35
CA PHE A 85 15.79 -8.49 14.71
C PHE A 85 15.05 -9.78 15.12
#